data_AF-A0A3S0EXU6-F1
#
_entry.id   AF-A0A3S0EXU6-F1
#
_cell.length_a   1.000
_cell.length_b   1.000
_cell.length_c   1.000
_cell.angle_alpha   90.00
_cell.angle_beta   90.00
_cell.angle_gamma   90.00
#
_symmetry.space_group_name_H-M   'P 1'
#
loop_
_entity.id
_entity.type
_entity.pdbx_description
1 polymer ?
#
loop_
_entity_poly.entity_id
_entity_poly.type
_entity_poly.pdbx_seq_one_letter_code
_entity_poly.pdbx_strand_id
1 'polypeptide(L)' 'ILIRRALAATGGRRIEAAQLLGIGRNTITRKIQELGLEESDHA' A
#
# COMPACT_ATOMS: atom_id res chain seq x y z
N ILE A 1 -6.12 -7.55 3.65
CA ILE A 1 -7.38 -7.02 3.05
C ILE A 1 -7.43 -5.48 3.09
N LEU A 2 -7.10 -4.82 4.22
CA LEU A 2 -7.11 -3.34 4.33
C LEU A 2 -6.11 -2.64 3.40
N ILE A 3 -4.87 -3.12 3.33
CA ILE A 3 -3.79 -2.47 2.54
C ILE A 3 -4.05 -2.54 1.04
N ARG A 4 -4.54 -3.69 0.55
CA ARG A 4 -4.99 -3.82 -0.84
C ARG A 4 -6.09 -2.82 -1.20
N ARG A 5 -7.06 -2.61 -0.31
CA ARG A 5 -8.14 -1.62 -0.53
C ARG A 5 -7.61 -0.19 -0.52
N ALA A 6 -6.70 0.13 0.39
CA ALA A 6 -6.08 1.45 0.43
C ALA A 6 -5.24 1.72 -0.82
N LEU A 7 -4.43 0.75 -1.27
CA LEU A 7 -3.65 0.85 -2.50
C LEU A 7 -4.55 0.96 -3.74
N ALA A 8 -5.64 0.19 -3.80
CA ALA A 8 -6.61 0.30 -4.90
C ALA A 8 -7.31 1.68 -4.89
N ALA A 9 -7.66 2.21 -3.71
CA ALA A 9 -8.28 3.52 -3.57
C ALA A 9 -7.33 4.68 -3.93
N THR A 10 -6.02 4.48 -3.77
CA THR A 10 -5.00 5.49 -4.09
C THR A 10 -4.28 5.22 -5.41
N GLY A 11 -4.71 4.20 -6.18
CA GLY A 11 -4.09 3.83 -7.45
C GLY A 11 -2.60 3.53 -7.33
N GLY A 12 -2.22 2.68 -6.37
CA GLY A 12 -0.82 2.28 -6.16
C GLY A 12 0.02 3.24 -5.33
N ARG A 13 -0.50 4.44 -5.03
CA ARG A 13 0.24 5.45 -4.26
C ARG A 13 0.33 5.06 -2.79
N ARG A 14 1.48 4.49 -2.44
CA ARG A 14 1.80 3.95 -1.10
C ARG A 14 1.72 5.00 0.00
N ILE A 15 2.14 6.24 -0.28
CA ILE A 15 2.13 7.34 0.70
C ILE A 15 0.69 7.73 1.06
N GLU A 16 -0.16 7.90 0.05
CA GLU A 16 -1.58 8.19 0.26
C GLU A 16 -2.27 7.02 0.94
N ALA A 17 -1.94 5.77 0.57
CA ALA A 17 -2.49 4.61 1.24
C ALA A 17 -2.09 4.56 2.72
N ALA A 18 -0.87 5.00 3.06
CA ALA A 18 -0.41 5.09 4.45
C ALA A 18 -1.18 6.17 5.22
N GLN A 19 -1.35 7.34 4.62
CA GLN A 19 -2.13 8.43 5.20
C GLN A 19 -3.59 8.02 5.42
N LEU A 20 -4.21 7.37 4.42
CA LEU A 20 -5.59 6.89 4.48
C LEU A 20 -5.80 5.81 5.55
N LEU A 21 -4.77 5.00 5.81
CA LEU A 21 -4.77 4.00 6.87
C LEU A 21 -4.33 4.54 8.24
N GLY A 22 -3.88 5.79 8.33
CA GLY A 22 -3.36 6.37 9.57
C GLY A 22 -2.08 5.69 10.07
N ILE A 23 -1.29 5.10 9.17
CA ILE A 23 -0.03 4.41 9.50
C ILE A 23 1.17 5.13 8.90
N GLY A 24 2.34 4.95 9.52
CA GLY A 24 3.58 5.52 9.01
C GLY A 24 4.00 4.91 7.66
N ARG A 25 4.74 5.69 6.86
CA ARG A 25 5.28 5.24 5.56
C ARG A 25 6.11 3.96 5.67
N ASN A 26 6.94 3.83 6.70
CA ASN A 26 7.75 2.61 6.92
C ASN A 26 6.88 1.39 7.22
N THR A 27 5.78 1.58 7.96
CA THR A 27 4.84 0.52 8.29
C THR A 27 4.12 0.02 7.05
N ILE A 28 3.69 0.91 6.16
CA ILE A 28 3.03 0.46 4.93
C ILE A 28 4.01 -0.25 4.00
N THR A 29 5.25 0.24 3.87
CA THR A 29 6.25 -0.40 3.01
C THR A 29 6.56 -1.82 3.45
N ARG A 30 6.78 -2.04 4.76
CA ARG A 30 7.02 -3.37 5.31
C ARG A 30 5.84 -4.30 5.07
N LYS A 31 4.62 -3.82 5.34
CA LYS A 31 3.42 -4.64 5.11
C LYS A 31 3.16 -4.93 3.64
N ILE A 32 3.50 -4.02 2.72
CA ILE A 32 3.42 -4.27 1.28
C ILE A 32 4.36 -5.42 0.90
N GLN A 33 5.60 -5.38 1.39
CA GLN A 33 6.59 -6.43 1.16
C GLN A 33 6.19 -7.77 1.79
N GLU A 34 5.78 -7.77 3.06
CA GLU A 34 5.31 -8.95 3.79
C GLU A 34 4.10 -9.61 3.11
N LEU A 35 3.23 -8.81 2.50
CA LEU A 35 2.04 -9.30 1.81
C LEU A 35 2.28 -9.58 0.31
N GLY A 36 3.50 -9.39 -0.21
CA GLY A 36 3.81 -9.55 -1.62
C GLY A 36 2.96 -8.64 -2.52
N LEU A 37 2.63 -7.44 -2.04
CA LEU A 37 1.83 -6.43 -2.74
C LEU A 37 2.71 -5.40 -3.46
N GLU A 38 4.01 -5.68 -3.64
CA GLU A 38 4.85 -4.85 -4.48
C GLU A 38 4.24 -4.85 -5.88
N GLU A 39 3.79 -3.66 -6.28
CA GLU A 39 3.06 -3.41 -7.50
C GLU A 39 3.90 -3.92 -8.67
N SER A 40 3.51 -5.09 -9.18
CA SER A 40 3.98 -5.59 -10.46
C SER A 40 3.26 -4.71 -11.48
N ASP A 41 3.87 -3.58 -11.82
CA ASP A 41 3.46 -2.74 -12.93
C ASP A 41 3.69 -3.54 -14.22
N HIS A 42 2.75 -4.43 -14.51
CA HIS A 42 2.59 -5.17 -15.74
C HIS A 42 1.16 -4.92 -16.24
N ALA A 43 0.93 -3.73 -16.80
CA ALA A 43 0.04 -3.44 -17.93
C ALA A 43 -0.23 -1.93 -18.04
#